data_AF-A0A101GIU4-F1
#
_entry.id   AF-A0A101GIU4-F1
#
_cell.length_a   1.000
_cell.length_b   1.000
_cell.length_c   1.000
_cell.angle_alpha   90.00
_cell.angle_beta   90.00
_cell.angle_gamma   90.00
#
_symmetry.space_group_name_H-M   'P 1'
#
loop_
_entity.id
_entity.type
_entity.pdbx_description
1 polymer ?
#
loop_
_entity_poly.entity_id
_entity_poly.type
_entity_poly.pdbx_seq_one_letter_code
_entity_poly.pdbx_strand_id
1 'polypeptide(L)'
;MRDTILVVLMCKERYEEECHMSKICECCGRGPVTGNTVSHSNRHSRRRWLINLQTVKVDLGGNETRRMKICTRCLRSGKVKRAV
;
A
#
# COMPACT_ATOMS: atom_id res chain seq x y z
N MET A 1 -9.39 -23.97 -10.04
CA MET A 1 -8.63 -23.01 -10.86
C MET A 1 -9.48 -21.76 -10.94
N ARG A 2 -9.54 -21.01 -9.84
CA ARG A 2 -10.44 -19.87 -9.71
C ARG A 2 -9.80 -18.69 -10.40
N ASP A 3 -10.49 -18.22 -11.41
CA ASP A 3 -10.03 -17.30 -12.44
C ASP A 3 -9.42 -16.04 -11.83
N THR A 4 -8.09 -15.93 -11.96
CA THR A 4 -7.31 -14.74 -11.62
C THR A 4 -7.77 -13.49 -12.35
N ILE A 5 -8.59 -13.67 -13.40
CA ILE A 5 -9.18 -12.63 -14.23
C ILE A 5 -10.32 -11.89 -13.48
N LEU A 6 -11.01 -12.53 -12.53
CA LEU A 6 -12.11 -11.86 -11.81
C LEU A 6 -11.64 -10.87 -10.73
N VAL A 7 -10.41 -11.00 -10.23
CA VAL A 7 -9.87 -10.08 -9.19
C VAL A 7 -9.38 -8.76 -9.80
N VAL A 8 -9.11 -8.73 -11.11
CA VAL A 8 -8.67 -7.52 -11.82
C VAL A 8 -9.86 -6.64 -12.21
N LEU A 9 -11.02 -7.26 -12.51
CA LEU A 9 -12.24 -6.56 -12.93
C LEU A 9 -13.07 -5.99 -11.78
N MET A 10 -12.96 -6.52 -10.54
CA MET A 10 -13.58 -5.87 -9.37
C MET A 10 -12.83 -4.63 -8.86
N CYS A 11 -11.73 -4.23 -9.50
CA CYS A 11 -10.93 -3.09 -9.05
C CYS A 11 -11.09 -1.83 -9.92
N LYS A 12 -11.80 -1.90 -11.06
CA LYS A 12 -11.76 -0.84 -12.10
C LYS A 12 -12.96 0.11 -12.19
N GLU A 13 -13.93 0.08 -11.28
CA GLU A 13 -15.09 1.01 -11.34
C GLU A 13 -15.48 1.70 -10.02
N ARG A 14 -14.58 1.85 -9.03
CA ARG A 14 -15.00 2.57 -7.80
C ARG A 14 -13.98 3.26 -6.90
N TYR A 15 -12.86 3.78 -7.41
CA TYR A 15 -12.02 4.72 -6.62
C TYR A 15 -11.38 5.79 -7.51
N GLU A 16 -12.21 6.70 -8.00
CA GLU A 16 -11.80 8.03 -8.46
C GLU A 16 -12.31 9.08 -7.47
N GLU A 17 -11.93 8.93 -6.20
CA GLU A 17 -12.26 9.88 -5.12
C GLU A 17 -11.03 9.97 -4.19
N GLU A 18 -10.26 11.05 -4.37
CA GLU A 18 -9.17 11.62 -3.56
C GLU A 18 -8.40 10.71 -2.58
N CYS A 19 -7.31 10.10 -3.05
CA CYS A 19 -6.24 9.62 -2.16
C CYS A 19 -5.33 10.79 -1.70
N HIS A 20 -5.90 11.74 -0.95
CA HIS A 20 -5.17 12.89 -0.36
C HIS A 20 -4.23 12.51 0.81
N MET A 21 -4.06 11.21 1.14
CA MET A 21 -3.16 10.79 2.21
C MET A 21 -1.84 10.25 1.67
N SER A 22 -0.78 11.05 1.82
CA SER A 22 0.53 10.86 1.20
C SER A 22 1.35 9.63 1.63
N LYS A 23 0.86 8.79 2.57
CA LYS A 23 1.59 7.63 3.13
C LYS A 23 0.70 6.41 3.44
N ILE A 24 -0.19 6.03 2.51
CA ILE A 24 -1.01 4.81 2.60
C ILE A 24 -0.62 3.84 1.48
N CYS A 25 -0.71 2.53 1.76
CA CYS A 25 -0.53 1.51 0.73
C CYS A 25 -1.79 1.35 -0.13
N GLU A 26 -1.65 1.53 -1.44
CA GLU A 26 -2.76 1.44 -2.40
C GLU A 26 -3.37 0.03 -2.50
N CYS A 27 -2.60 -1.02 -2.21
CA CYS A 27 -3.06 -2.40 -2.27
C CYS A 27 -3.82 -2.88 -1.02
N CYS A 28 -3.52 -2.34 0.16
CA CYS A 28 -4.05 -2.87 1.43
C CYS A 28 -4.61 -1.82 2.38
N GLY A 29 -4.61 -0.54 2.00
CA GLY A 29 -5.14 0.56 2.82
C GLY A 29 -4.39 0.83 4.12
N ARG A 30 -3.28 0.13 4.40
CA ARG A 30 -2.52 0.33 5.64
C ARG A 30 -1.88 1.72 5.66
N GLY A 31 -2.16 2.48 6.73
CA GLY A 31 -1.63 3.81 6.98
C GLY A 31 -0.69 3.87 8.19
N PRO A 32 -0.11 5.05 8.46
CA PRO A 32 0.79 5.24 9.59
C PRO A 32 0.07 5.06 10.92
N VAL A 33 0.72 4.38 11.86
CA VAL A 33 0.20 4.18 13.22
C VAL A 33 0.72 5.29 14.12
N THR A 34 -0.11 5.79 15.03
CA THR A 34 0.30 6.81 16.02
C THR A 34 0.46 6.21 17.41
N GLY A 35 1.32 6.81 18.23
CA GLY A 35 1.45 6.45 19.63
C GLY A 35 2.55 7.28 20.29
N ASN A 36 3.13 6.75 21.37
CA ASN A 36 4.07 7.50 22.20
C ASN A 36 5.46 6.83 22.23
N THR A 37 6.51 7.64 22.22
CA THR A 37 7.83 7.24 22.73
C THR A 37 7.81 7.43 24.23
N VAL A 38 8.19 6.40 25.00
CA VAL A 38 8.25 6.45 26.45
C VAL A 38 9.72 6.51 26.86
N SER A 39 10.12 7.53 27.60
CA SER A 39 11.47 7.61 28.17
C SER A 39 11.61 6.70 29.40
N HIS A 40 12.85 6.50 29.85
CA HIS A 40 13.14 5.80 31.11
C HIS A 40 12.43 6.44 32.33
N SER A 41 12.21 7.76 32.29
CA SER A 41 11.46 8.53 33.29
C SER A 41 9.95 8.62 33.01
N ASN A 42 9.39 7.75 32.17
CA ASN A 42 7.97 7.73 31.77
C ASN A 42 7.45 9.05 31.17
N ARG A 43 8.32 9.83 30.51
CA ARG A 43 7.86 10.97 29.71
C ARG A 43 7.35 10.46 28.37
N HIS A 44 6.12 10.81 28.04
CA HIS A 44 5.46 10.42 26.80
C HIS A 44 5.58 11.53 25.75
N SER A 45 6.27 11.26 24.64
CA SER A 45 6.30 12.14 23.46
C SER A 45 5.55 11.50 22.29
N ARG A 46 4.74 12.27 21.56
CA ARG A 46 3.96 11.74 20.42
C ARG A 46 4.90 11.35 19.28
N ARG A 47 4.71 10.15 18.73
CA ARG A 47 5.40 9.65 17.52
C ARG A 47 4.43 9.00 16.54
N ARG A 48 4.87 8.89 15.29
CA ARG A 48 4.17 8.15 14.24
C ARG A 48 5.11 7.06 13.70
N TRP A 49 4.63 5.82 13.60
CA TRP A 49 5.31 4.76 12.87
C TRP A 49 4.86 4.78 11.42
N LEU A 50 5.77 5.17 10.54
CA LEU A 50 5.52 5.12 9.11
C LEU A 50 5.67 3.69 8.60
N ILE A 51 4.80 3.31 7.68
CA ILE A 51 4.94 2.05 6.96
C ILE A 51 6.07 2.20 5.94
N ASN A 52 6.85 1.13 5.77
CA ASN A 52 7.79 1.03 4.66
C ASN A 52 7.02 0.86 3.34
N LEU A 53 6.75 1.99 2.68
CA LEU A 53 6.12 2.09 1.37
C LEU A 53 7.20 2.22 0.31
N GLN A 54 7.05 1.45 -0.76
CA GLN A 54 7.95 1.43 -1.90
C GLN A 54 7.15 1.81 -3.14
N THR A 55 7.72 2.70 -3.97
CA THR A 55 7.12 3.07 -5.25
C THR A 55 7.54 2.04 -6.28
N VAL A 56 6.62 1.20 -6.72
CA VAL A 56 6.91 0.13 -7.70
C VAL A 56 6.07 0.33 -8.97
N LYS A 57 6.61 -0.17 -10.09
CA LYS A 57 5.89 -0.27 -11.35
C LYS A 57 5.12 -1.60 -11.36
N VAL A 58 3.82 -1.53 -11.58
CA VAL A 58 2.90 -2.68 -11.53
C VAL A 58 2.31 -2.89 -12.90
N ASP A 59 2.26 -4.16 -13.31
CA ASP A 59 1.57 -4.58 -14.53
C ASP A 59 0.09 -4.75 -14.26
N LEU A 60 -0.75 -4.01 -14.98
CA LEU A 60 -2.21 -4.13 -14.91
C LEU A 60 -2.77 -5.08 -16.00
N GLY A 61 -1.90 -5.59 -16.88
CA GLY A 61 -2.28 -6.35 -18.07
C GLY A 61 -2.39 -5.45 -19.30
N GLY A 62 -2.27 -6.04 -20.49
CA GLY A 62 -2.43 -5.30 -21.76
C GLY A 62 -1.35 -4.25 -22.06
N ASN A 63 -0.10 -4.48 -21.63
CA ASN A 63 1.04 -3.53 -21.72
C ASN A 63 0.86 -2.21 -20.94
N GLU A 64 -0.20 -2.09 -20.13
CA GLU A 64 -0.39 -0.94 -19.26
C GLU A 64 0.39 -1.12 -17.95
N THR A 65 1.22 -0.13 -17.62
CA THR A 65 2.02 -0.12 -16.39
C THR A 65 1.70 1.11 -15.57
N ARG A 66 1.47 0.92 -14.27
CA ARG A 66 1.15 2.02 -13.33
C ARG A 66 2.17 2.06 -12.20
N ARG A 67 2.57 3.27 -11.80
CA ARG A 67 3.36 3.48 -10.59
C ARG A 67 2.42 3.56 -9.39
N MET A 68 2.62 2.70 -8.40
CA MET A 68 1.81 2.65 -7.18
C MET A 68 2.70 2.57 -5.94
N LYS A 69 2.26 3.19 -4.84
CA LYS A 69 2.89 3.08 -3.51
C LYS A 69 2.40 1.82 -2.81
N ILE A 70 3.29 0.85 -2.66
CA ILE A 70 2.95 -0.47 -2.13
C ILE A 70 3.81 -0.78 -0.90
N CYS A 71 3.17 -1.41 0.09
CA CYS A 71 3.84 -1.83 1.30
C CYS A 71 4.80 -2.99 1.07
N THR A 72 5.94 -3.04 1.76
CA THR A 72 6.89 -4.17 1.62
C THR A 72 6.28 -5.52 1.97
N ARG A 73 5.33 -5.59 2.92
CA ARG A 73 4.58 -6.82 3.22
C ARG A 73 3.76 -7.30 2.03
N CYS A 74 3.19 -6.39 1.26
CA CYS A 74 2.37 -6.65 0.08
C CYS A 74 3.26 -7.18 -1.06
N LEU A 75 4.44 -6.57 -1.24
CA LEU A 75 5.46 -7.01 -2.20
C LEU A 75 6.02 -8.39 -1.85
N ARG A 76 6.25 -8.66 -0.56
CA ARG A 76 6.74 -9.96 -0.08
C ARG A 76 5.70 -11.06 -0.25
N SER A 77 4.42 -10.76 -0.07
CA SER A 77 3.33 -11.73 -0.23
C SER A 77 2.95 -12.00 -1.69
N GLY A 78 3.61 -11.37 -2.68
CA GLY A 78 3.30 -11.60 -4.10
C GLY A 78 1.90 -11.13 -4.53
N LYS A 79 1.25 -10.25 -3.74
CA LYS A 79 -0.10 -9.73 -4.05
C LYS A 79 -0.13 -8.83 -5.27
N VAL A 80 1.05 -8.37 -5.72
CA VAL A 80 1.21 -7.45 -6.84
C VAL A 80 2.30 -7.98 -7.76
N LYS A 81 2.02 -7.99 -9.08
CA LYS A 81 2.99 -8.32 -10.12
C LYS A 81 3.82 -7.07 -10.45
N ARG A 82 5.14 -7.20 -10.37
CA ARG A 82 6.04 -6.11 -10.76
C ARG A 82 6.24 -6.17 -12.26
N ALA A 83 6.15 -5.01 -12.90
CA ALA A 83 6.63 -4.81 -14.26
C ALA A 83 8.13 -5.04 -14.28
N VAL A 84 8.55 -6.11 -14.97
CA VAL A 84 9.95 -6.36 -15.31
C VAL A 84 10.19 -5.82 -16.72
#